data_AF-A0A7S0Z6R5-F1
#
_entry.id   AF-A0A7S0Z6R5-F1
#
_cell.length_a   1.000
_cell.length_b   1.000
_cell.length_c   1.000
_cell.angle_alpha   90.00
_cell.angle_beta   90.00
_cell.angle_gamma   90.00
#
_symmetry.space_group_name_H-M   'P 1'
#
loop_
_entity.id
_entity.type
_entity.pdbx_description
1 polymer ?
#
loop_
_entity_poly.entity_id
_entity_poly.type
_entity_poly.pdbx_seq_one_letter_code
_entity_poly.pdbx_strand_id
1 'polypeptide(L)'
;MEQQRALAAQREEMSRYGKADMARSSAEGFAHKLLAEKARARLLAGRVAHGEARARQYERDGRRLKEQSKKEERDFEHMAGPVHKARAAVKLANNAYDAATMRLASAETAGASAPAGDAKVRAEAAAKVAEDRKLVRHMEGLVRGATERLARVEGKNGPLTGLDSHFEGPKRRAVRELAKARRVRDGLRRDRQREQVLREDVEGELPQLKRNMRRAKVLHKSYEEARERAIKAERSAGEAERALSSAQARLSGDEQRAQGLQTALRAAEQGVGRELESAYEGDWRSLAEMHQELINDKEQYSKARRLSCGAGGPCPKETGDGLPRRVHA
;
A
#
# COMPACT_ATOMS: atom_id res chain seq x y z
N MET A 1 -43.75 14.55 -12.92
CA MET A 1 -42.78 15.22 -12.02
C MET A 1 -42.01 14.22 -11.15
N GLU A 2 -42.64 13.18 -10.58
CA GLU A 2 -41.97 12.26 -9.64
C GLU A 2 -40.94 11.31 -10.29
N GLN A 3 -41.22 10.79 -11.48
CA GLN A 3 -40.24 10.01 -12.26
C GLN A 3 -38.96 10.81 -12.57
N GLN A 4 -39.08 12.11 -12.85
CA GLN A 4 -37.91 12.98 -13.08
C GLN A 4 -37.09 13.19 -11.79
N ARG A 5 -37.75 13.24 -10.62
CA ARG A 5 -37.08 13.33 -9.31
C ARG A 5 -36.32 12.05 -8.96
N ALA A 6 -36.89 10.88 -9.25
CA ALA A 6 -36.22 9.60 -9.05
C ALA A 6 -34.97 9.47 -9.93
N LEU A 7 -35.06 9.81 -11.21
CA LEU A 7 -33.91 9.81 -12.13
C LEU A 7 -32.82 10.83 -11.73
N ALA A 8 -33.21 12.00 -11.22
CA ALA A 8 -32.25 12.98 -10.70
C ALA A 8 -31.51 12.45 -9.45
N ALA A 9 -32.22 11.78 -8.54
CA ALA A 9 -31.63 11.18 -7.34
C ALA A 9 -30.63 10.05 -7.69
N GLN A 10 -30.96 9.18 -8.65
CA GLN A 10 -30.04 8.14 -9.14
C GLN A 10 -28.78 8.74 -9.79
N ARG A 11 -28.91 9.79 -10.60
CA ARG A 11 -27.75 10.49 -11.20
C ARG A 11 -26.84 11.09 -10.12
N GLU A 12 -27.43 11.66 -9.07
CA GLU A 12 -26.69 12.21 -7.93
C GLU A 12 -25.96 11.10 -7.16
N GLU A 13 -26.61 9.97 -6.89
CA GLU A 13 -25.99 8.79 -6.28
C GLU A 13 -24.78 8.31 -7.08
N MET A 14 -24.93 8.08 -8.39
CA MET A 14 -23.86 7.59 -9.25
C MET A 14 -22.67 8.56 -9.31
N SER A 15 -22.93 9.88 -9.31
CA SER A 15 -21.87 10.89 -9.24
C SER A 15 -21.10 10.83 -7.92
N ARG A 16 -21.81 10.69 -6.79
CA ARG A 16 -21.19 10.59 -5.46
C ARG A 16 -20.44 9.27 -5.28
N TYR A 17 -20.98 8.17 -5.80
CA TYR A 17 -20.31 6.87 -5.83
C TYR A 17 -18.96 6.98 -6.54
N GLY A 18 -18.93 7.51 -7.77
CA GLY A 18 -17.69 7.68 -8.52
C GLY A 18 -16.66 8.53 -7.78
N LYS A 19 -17.08 9.62 -7.13
CA LYS A 19 -16.19 10.47 -6.30
C LYS A 19 -15.66 9.73 -5.07
N ALA A 20 -16.51 8.96 -4.39
CA ALA A 20 -16.13 8.21 -3.20
C ALA A 20 -15.15 7.08 -3.55
N ASP A 21 -15.42 6.34 -4.63
CA ASP A 21 -14.58 5.26 -5.10
C ASP A 21 -13.20 5.74 -5.56
N MET A 22 -13.15 6.80 -6.38
CA MET A 22 -11.87 7.42 -6.78
C MET A 22 -11.06 7.92 -5.58
N ALA A 23 -11.71 8.58 -4.61
CA ALA A 23 -11.03 9.08 -3.42
C ALA A 23 -10.50 7.95 -2.54
N ARG A 24 -11.25 6.85 -2.41
CA ARG A 24 -10.83 5.66 -1.69
C ARG A 24 -9.65 4.99 -2.38
N SER A 25 -9.77 4.68 -3.68
CA SER A 25 -8.71 4.07 -4.48
C SER A 25 -7.42 4.90 -4.47
N SER A 26 -7.54 6.23 -4.58
CA SER A 26 -6.40 7.15 -4.45
C SER A 26 -5.74 7.09 -3.07
N ALA A 27 -6.52 7.08 -1.98
CA ALA A 27 -5.99 6.98 -0.63
C ALA A 27 -5.34 5.61 -0.36
N GLU A 28 -5.93 4.52 -0.87
CA GLU A 28 -5.39 3.16 -0.78
C GLU A 28 -4.08 3.04 -1.58
N GLY A 29 -4.03 3.54 -2.81
CA GLY A 29 -2.81 3.55 -3.63
C GLY A 29 -1.67 4.33 -2.95
N PHE A 30 -1.98 5.49 -2.36
CA PHE A 30 -1.02 6.27 -1.59
C PHE A 30 -0.54 5.52 -0.33
N ALA A 31 -1.45 4.82 0.38
CA ALA A 31 -1.09 3.99 1.53
C ALA A 31 -0.16 2.83 1.13
N HIS A 32 -0.44 2.15 0.02
CA HIS A 32 0.39 1.06 -0.49
C HIS A 32 1.79 1.54 -0.87
N LYS A 33 1.89 2.71 -1.52
CA LYS A 33 3.18 3.35 -1.83
C LYS A 33 3.99 3.60 -0.54
N LEU A 34 3.39 4.22 0.47
CA LEU A 34 4.04 4.49 1.76
C LEU A 34 4.45 3.21 2.50
N LEU A 35 3.63 2.16 2.44
CA LEU A 35 3.99 0.87 3.03
C LEU A 35 5.19 0.23 2.32
N ALA A 36 5.26 0.32 1.00
CA ALA A 36 6.40 -0.16 0.22
C ALA A 36 7.69 0.61 0.55
N GLU A 37 7.62 1.93 0.66
CA GLU A 37 8.76 2.77 1.06
C GLU A 37 9.21 2.49 2.49
N LYS A 38 8.26 2.33 3.42
CA LYS A 38 8.55 1.90 4.79
C LYS A 38 9.22 0.53 4.85
N ALA A 39 8.79 -0.42 4.01
CA ALA A 39 9.42 -1.73 3.92
C ALA A 39 10.86 -1.63 3.39
N ARG A 40 11.10 -0.78 2.37
CA ARG A 40 12.45 -0.50 1.85
C ARG A 40 13.36 0.13 2.92
N ALA A 41 12.85 1.10 3.68
CA ALA A 41 13.58 1.71 4.79
C ALA A 41 13.97 0.67 5.86
N ARG A 42 13.06 -0.23 6.22
CA ARG A 42 13.34 -1.34 7.16
C ARG A 42 14.42 -2.29 6.65
N LEU A 43 14.40 -2.63 5.36
CA LEU A 43 15.43 -3.47 4.75
C LEU A 43 16.82 -2.81 4.78
N LEU A 44 16.88 -1.50 4.50
CA LEU A 44 18.12 -0.73 4.62
C LEU A 44 18.60 -0.68 6.08
N ALA A 45 17.71 -0.41 7.04
CA ALA A 45 18.03 -0.41 8.46
C ALA A 45 18.62 -1.76 8.91
N GLY A 46 18.04 -2.88 8.46
CA GLY A 46 18.57 -4.22 8.73
C GLY A 46 19.97 -4.44 8.14
N ARG A 47 20.22 -3.98 6.91
CA ARG A 47 21.55 -4.03 6.27
C ARG A 47 22.58 -3.19 7.02
N VAL A 48 22.19 -1.98 7.44
CA VAL A 48 23.02 -1.08 8.24
C VAL A 48 23.37 -1.73 9.57
N ALA A 49 22.39 -2.24 10.31
CA ALA A 49 22.62 -2.89 11.60
C ALA A 49 23.56 -4.11 11.48
N HIS A 50 23.32 -4.99 10.50
CA HIS A 50 24.19 -6.15 10.25
C HIS A 50 25.60 -5.73 9.81
N GLY A 51 25.71 -4.73 8.94
CA GLY A 51 27.00 -4.17 8.54
C GLY A 51 27.78 -3.56 9.70
N GLU A 52 27.10 -2.83 10.58
CA GLU A 52 27.70 -2.26 11.78
C GLU A 52 28.19 -3.33 12.75
N ALA A 53 27.42 -4.40 12.95
CA ALA A 53 27.83 -5.53 13.78
C ALA A 53 29.12 -6.15 13.24
N ARG A 54 29.20 -6.40 11.93
CA ARG A 54 30.42 -6.89 11.28
C ARG A 54 31.60 -5.92 11.41
N ALA A 55 31.38 -4.62 11.22
CA ALA A 55 32.43 -3.62 11.39
C ALA A 55 32.96 -3.57 12.83
N ARG A 56 32.07 -3.70 13.83
CA ARG A 56 32.48 -3.80 15.25
C ARG A 56 33.26 -5.07 15.54
N GLN A 57 32.91 -6.20 14.92
CA GLN A 57 33.66 -7.45 15.06
C GLN A 57 35.08 -7.31 14.50
N TYR A 58 35.23 -6.83 13.26
CA TYR A 58 36.54 -6.57 12.67
C TYR A 58 37.37 -5.57 13.48
N GLU A 59 36.74 -4.56 14.07
CA GLU A 59 37.44 -3.61 14.94
C GLU A 59 37.93 -4.27 16.23
N ARG A 60 37.13 -5.13 16.86
CA ARG A 60 37.53 -5.90 18.04
C ARG A 60 38.68 -6.85 17.73
N ASP A 61 38.60 -7.60 16.63
CA ASP A 61 39.64 -8.52 16.20
C ASP A 61 40.94 -7.79 15.87
N GLY A 62 40.84 -6.66 15.15
CA GLY A 62 41.98 -5.79 14.86
C GLY A 62 42.64 -5.21 16.11
N ARG A 63 41.86 -4.80 17.11
CA ARG A 63 42.39 -4.32 18.41
C ARG A 63 43.09 -5.45 19.19
N ARG A 64 42.47 -6.64 19.26
CA ARG A 64 43.05 -7.81 19.91
C ARG A 64 44.39 -8.21 19.29
N LEU A 65 44.47 -8.27 17.95
CA LEU A 65 45.71 -8.57 17.24
C LEU A 65 46.80 -7.52 17.48
N LYS A 66 46.41 -6.24 17.62
CA LYS A 66 47.34 -5.16 17.96
C LYS A 66 47.90 -5.30 19.38
N GLU A 67 47.07 -5.70 20.34
CA GLU A 67 47.51 -5.98 21.71
C GLU A 67 48.41 -7.22 21.78
N GLN A 68 48.07 -8.29 21.06
CA GLN A 68 48.91 -9.48 20.94
C GLN A 68 50.28 -9.13 20.35
N SER A 69 50.30 -8.39 19.24
CA SER A 69 51.55 -7.95 18.61
C SER A 69 52.41 -7.12 19.56
N LYS A 70 51.83 -6.22 20.35
CA LYS A 70 52.57 -5.43 21.34
C LYS A 70 53.12 -6.28 22.48
N LYS A 71 52.35 -7.28 22.92
CA LYS A 71 52.79 -8.20 23.97
C LYS A 71 53.97 -9.03 23.48
N GLU A 72 53.85 -9.61 22.30
CA GLU A 72 54.92 -10.36 21.64
C GLU A 72 56.17 -9.50 21.42
N GLU A 73 56.02 -8.25 20.97
CA GLU A 73 57.12 -7.29 20.80
C GLU A 73 57.85 -7.01 22.13
N ARG A 74 57.12 -6.85 23.23
CA ARG A 74 57.72 -6.68 24.58
C ARG A 74 58.42 -7.94 25.08
N ASP A 75 57.77 -9.09 24.93
CA ASP A 75 58.33 -10.38 25.34
C ASP A 75 59.63 -10.66 24.55
N PHE A 76 59.67 -10.25 23.28
CA PHE A 76 60.87 -10.30 22.47
C PHE A 76 61.94 -9.33 22.92
N GLU A 77 61.64 -8.05 23.13
CA GLU A 77 62.61 -7.08 23.64
C GLU A 77 63.23 -7.54 24.97
N HIS A 78 62.45 -8.20 25.82
CA HIS A 78 62.93 -8.79 27.07
C HIS A 78 63.92 -9.94 26.83
N MET A 79 63.68 -10.81 25.85
CA MET A 79 64.59 -11.91 25.52
C MET A 79 65.82 -11.46 24.71
N ALA A 80 65.62 -10.55 23.75
CA ALA A 80 66.61 -10.12 22.78
C ALA A 80 67.51 -8.98 23.28
N GLY A 81 66.96 -8.07 24.09
CA GLY A 81 67.68 -6.92 24.64
C GLY A 81 69.00 -7.28 25.34
N PRO A 82 69.04 -8.29 26.23
CA PRO A 82 70.28 -8.75 26.85
C PRO A 82 71.32 -9.26 25.84
N VAL A 83 70.89 -10.02 24.82
CA VAL A 83 71.77 -10.56 23.78
C VAL A 83 72.33 -9.42 22.92
N HIS A 84 71.50 -8.47 22.50
CA HIS A 84 71.95 -7.30 21.72
C HIS A 84 72.96 -6.44 22.49
N LYS A 85 72.72 -6.19 23.79
CA LYS A 85 73.67 -5.48 24.66
C LYS A 85 74.99 -6.23 24.80
N ALA A 86 74.94 -7.55 24.96
CA ALA A 86 76.14 -8.39 25.05
C ALA A 86 76.93 -8.40 23.73
N ARG A 87 76.26 -8.51 22.58
CA ARG A 87 76.90 -8.42 21.24
C ARG A 87 77.54 -7.04 21.01
N ALA A 88 76.87 -5.97 21.40
CA ALA A 88 77.42 -4.61 21.33
C ALA A 88 78.66 -4.45 22.22
N ALA A 89 78.65 -5.04 23.43
CA ALA A 89 79.80 -5.02 24.33
C ALA A 89 81.00 -5.81 23.77
N VAL A 90 80.76 -6.98 23.15
CA VAL A 90 81.81 -7.74 22.44
C VAL A 90 82.39 -6.92 21.30
N LYS A 91 81.55 -6.29 20.47
CA LYS A 91 82.00 -5.45 19.36
C LYS A 91 82.84 -4.26 19.86
N LEU A 92 82.42 -3.59 20.93
CA LEU A 92 83.17 -2.50 21.54
C LEU A 92 84.53 -2.97 22.07
N ALA A 93 84.56 -4.11 22.77
CA ALA A 93 85.79 -4.69 23.31
C ALA A 93 86.76 -5.10 22.20
N ASN A 94 86.26 -5.71 21.12
CA ASN A 94 87.07 -6.07 19.94
C ASN A 94 87.65 -4.82 19.27
N ASN A 95 86.83 -3.78 19.05
CA ASN A 95 87.32 -2.52 18.47
C ASN A 95 88.42 -1.88 19.36
N ALA A 96 88.27 -1.93 20.69
CA ALA A 96 89.27 -1.41 21.61
C ALA A 96 90.55 -2.25 21.62
N TYR A 97 90.41 -3.57 21.51
CA TYR A 97 91.53 -4.50 21.35
C TYR A 97 92.28 -4.25 20.04
N ASP A 98 91.58 -4.14 18.91
CA ASP A 98 92.16 -3.84 17.60
C ASP A 98 92.87 -2.47 17.60
N ALA A 99 92.32 -1.46 18.28
CA ALA A 99 92.99 -0.18 18.44
C ALA A 99 94.27 -0.29 19.29
N ALA A 100 94.26 -1.10 20.36
CA ALA A 100 95.42 -1.32 21.21
C ALA A 100 96.52 -2.13 20.49
N THR A 101 96.16 -3.14 19.69
CA THR A 101 97.12 -3.92 18.90
C THR A 101 97.75 -3.09 17.80
N MET A 102 96.99 -2.23 17.11
CA MET A 102 97.53 -1.28 16.13
C MET A 102 98.48 -0.27 16.77
N ARG A 103 98.16 0.21 17.99
CA ARG A 103 99.06 1.07 18.77
C ARG A 103 100.35 0.36 19.15
N LEU A 104 100.27 -0.89 19.62
CA LEU A 104 101.45 -1.69 19.94
C LEU A 104 102.33 -1.91 18.70
N ALA A 105 101.74 -2.29 17.57
CA ALA A 105 102.48 -2.46 16.31
C ALA A 105 103.17 -1.15 15.88
N SER A 106 102.52 0.00 16.07
CA SER A 106 103.10 1.31 15.80
C SER A 106 104.24 1.65 16.77
N ALA A 107 104.13 1.28 18.05
CA ALA A 107 105.19 1.47 19.03
C ALA A 107 106.39 0.54 18.80
N GLU A 108 106.16 -0.71 18.39
CA GLU A 108 107.20 -1.68 18.06
C GLU A 108 107.97 -1.27 16.79
N THR A 109 107.28 -0.78 15.76
CA THR A 109 107.92 -0.25 14.55
C THR A 109 108.71 1.05 14.81
N ALA A 110 108.17 1.96 15.62
CA ALA A 110 108.89 3.16 16.07
C ALA A 110 110.13 2.82 16.92
N GLY A 111 110.04 1.81 17.79
CA GLY A 111 111.17 1.34 18.58
C GLY A 111 112.26 0.64 17.75
N ALA A 112 111.86 -0.11 16.72
CA ALA A 112 112.80 -0.76 15.79
C ALA A 112 113.54 0.23 14.87
N SER A 113 112.95 1.40 14.63
CA SER A 113 113.54 2.47 13.81
C SER A 113 114.31 3.53 14.61
N ALA A 114 114.44 3.36 15.94
CA ALA A 114 115.19 4.27 16.79
C ALA A 114 116.72 4.22 16.47
N PRO A 115 117.42 5.37 16.41
CA PRO A 115 118.83 5.42 16.06
C PRO A 115 119.71 4.66 17.07
N ALA A 116 120.60 3.80 16.57
CA ALA A 116 121.40 2.87 17.38
C ALA A 116 122.30 3.56 18.44
N GLY A 117 122.62 4.84 18.25
CA GLY A 117 123.53 5.61 19.11
C GLY A 117 122.93 6.20 20.38
N ASP A 118 121.60 6.26 20.54
CA ASP A 118 120.99 6.95 21.68
C ASP A 118 120.31 5.96 22.65
N ALA A 119 120.97 5.71 23.77
CA ALA A 119 120.51 4.75 24.78
C ALA A 119 119.22 5.20 25.47
N LYS A 120 119.01 6.52 25.61
CA LYS A 120 117.84 7.08 26.28
C LYS A 120 116.57 6.89 25.44
N VAL A 121 116.67 7.16 24.14
CA VAL A 121 115.57 6.97 23.17
C VAL A 121 115.16 5.50 23.07
N ARG A 122 116.13 4.57 23.10
CA ARG A 122 115.84 3.12 23.14
C ARG A 122 115.15 2.68 24.42
N ALA A 123 115.57 3.22 25.57
CA ALA A 123 114.94 2.92 26.86
C ALA A 123 113.49 3.44 26.91
N GLU A 124 113.23 4.64 26.40
CA GLU A 124 111.88 5.23 26.32
C GLU A 124 110.97 4.45 25.35
N ALA A 125 111.49 4.03 24.19
CA ALA A 125 110.74 3.19 23.25
C ALA A 125 110.42 1.80 23.84
N ALA A 126 111.39 1.17 24.52
CA ALA A 126 111.18 -0.12 25.18
C ALA A 126 110.15 -0.03 26.32
N ALA A 127 110.17 1.05 27.10
CA ALA A 127 109.18 1.31 28.14
C ALA A 127 107.77 1.46 27.54
N LYS A 128 107.64 2.23 26.45
CA LYS A 128 106.37 2.41 25.74
C LYS A 128 105.82 1.10 25.15
N VAL A 129 106.68 0.27 24.54
CA VAL A 129 106.29 -1.07 24.10
C VAL A 129 105.82 -1.94 25.28
N ALA A 130 106.49 -1.87 26.43
CA ALA A 130 106.08 -2.61 27.61
C ALA A 130 104.72 -2.15 28.16
N GLU A 131 104.43 -0.85 28.13
CA GLU A 131 103.12 -0.29 28.50
C GLU A 131 102.02 -0.69 27.51
N ASP A 132 102.24 -0.54 26.20
CA ASP A 132 101.26 -0.92 25.18
C ASP A 132 101.01 -2.44 25.18
N ARG A 133 102.02 -3.27 25.52
CA ARG A 133 101.84 -4.72 25.74
C ARG A 133 100.94 -5.02 26.94
N LYS A 134 101.07 -4.27 28.04
CA LYS A 134 100.16 -4.40 29.20
C LYS A 134 98.74 -4.00 28.81
N LEU A 135 98.59 -2.94 28.01
CA LEU A 135 97.30 -2.49 27.51
C LEU A 135 96.63 -3.53 26.60
N VAL A 136 97.36 -4.14 25.67
CA VAL A 136 96.85 -5.22 24.80
C VAL A 136 96.36 -6.41 25.63
N ARG A 137 97.14 -6.88 26.61
CA ARG A 137 96.73 -7.98 27.51
C ARG A 137 95.48 -7.63 28.32
N HIS A 138 95.37 -6.38 28.78
CA HIS A 138 94.16 -5.91 29.46
C HIS A 138 92.95 -5.94 28.51
N MET A 139 93.11 -5.45 27.28
CA MET A 139 92.01 -5.44 26.29
C MET A 139 91.62 -6.87 25.88
N GLU A 140 92.58 -7.78 25.76
CA GLU A 140 92.34 -9.21 25.52
C GLU A 140 91.49 -9.84 26.62
N GLY A 141 91.78 -9.52 27.89
CA GLY A 141 90.96 -9.91 29.03
C GLY A 141 89.54 -9.36 28.98
N LEU A 142 89.35 -8.12 28.50
CA LEU A 142 88.02 -7.53 28.30
C LEU A 142 87.24 -8.20 27.18
N VAL A 143 87.89 -8.52 26.05
CA VAL A 143 87.30 -9.28 24.95
C VAL A 143 86.84 -10.64 25.45
N ARG A 144 87.71 -11.39 26.13
CA ARG A 144 87.38 -12.70 26.70
C ARG A 144 86.21 -12.62 27.69
N GLY A 145 86.23 -11.65 28.59
CA GLY A 145 85.11 -11.45 29.52
C GLY A 145 83.81 -11.04 28.82
N ALA A 146 83.87 -10.26 27.74
CA ALA A 146 82.71 -9.91 26.94
C ALA A 146 82.16 -11.11 26.15
N THR A 147 83.03 -11.94 25.55
CA THR A 147 82.63 -13.13 24.79
C THR A 147 82.07 -14.22 25.70
N GLU A 148 82.65 -14.44 26.87
CA GLU A 148 82.09 -15.36 27.88
C GLU A 148 80.71 -14.90 28.38
N ARG A 149 80.53 -13.59 28.58
CA ARG A 149 79.21 -13.02 28.92
C ARG A 149 78.21 -13.21 27.78
N LEU A 150 78.61 -12.99 26.53
CA LEU A 150 77.77 -13.25 25.36
C LEU A 150 77.36 -14.73 25.29
N ALA A 151 78.32 -15.66 25.43
CA ALA A 151 78.04 -17.09 25.40
C ALA A 151 77.09 -17.53 26.52
N ARG A 152 77.22 -16.98 27.74
CA ARG A 152 76.28 -17.24 28.85
C ARG A 152 74.88 -16.71 28.59
N VAL A 153 74.76 -15.54 27.94
CA VAL A 153 73.47 -14.92 27.62
C VAL A 153 72.80 -15.64 26.44
N GLU A 154 73.54 -15.99 25.40
CA GLU A 154 73.05 -16.79 24.27
C GLU A 154 72.73 -18.23 24.67
N GLY A 155 73.47 -18.85 25.60
CA GLY A 155 73.14 -20.17 26.15
C GLY A 155 71.87 -20.20 27.01
N LYS A 156 71.48 -19.06 27.60
CA LYS A 156 70.23 -18.93 28.38
C LYS A 156 69.02 -18.53 27.52
N ASN A 157 69.23 -17.69 26.50
CA ASN A 157 68.14 -17.12 25.69
C ASN A 157 68.04 -17.70 24.27
N GLY A 158 68.97 -18.60 23.88
CA GLY A 158 69.07 -19.17 22.54
C GLY A 158 69.61 -18.20 21.49
N PRO A 159 70.01 -18.69 20.30
CA PRO A 159 70.35 -17.85 19.16
C PRO A 159 69.08 -17.20 18.57
N LEU A 160 69.07 -15.87 18.49
CA LEU A 160 67.90 -15.08 18.06
C LEU A 160 67.61 -15.07 16.54
N THR A 161 68.22 -15.97 15.77
CA THR A 161 68.11 -15.96 14.30
C THR A 161 66.68 -16.27 13.85
N GLY A 162 66.02 -15.31 13.18
CA GLY A 162 64.72 -15.47 12.51
C GLY A 162 63.48 -14.97 13.28
N LEU A 163 63.64 -14.52 14.53
CA LEU A 163 62.53 -14.16 15.41
C LEU A 163 61.80 -12.87 15.04
N ASP A 164 62.48 -11.90 14.42
CA ASP A 164 61.89 -10.61 14.00
C ASP A 164 60.72 -10.76 13.02
N SER A 165 60.68 -11.87 12.26
CA SER A 165 59.62 -12.11 11.27
C SER A 165 58.26 -12.44 11.89
N HIS A 166 58.21 -12.87 13.16
CA HIS A 166 56.97 -13.30 13.81
C HIS A 166 56.05 -12.15 14.21
N PHE A 167 56.57 -10.94 14.49
CA PHE A 167 55.78 -9.77 14.89
C PHE A 167 55.07 -9.08 13.72
N GLU A 168 55.63 -9.17 12.51
CA GLU A 168 55.05 -8.55 11.33
C GLU A 168 53.72 -9.19 10.94
N GLY A 169 53.53 -10.48 11.23
CA GLY A 169 52.31 -11.22 10.90
C GLY A 169 51.07 -10.65 11.61
N PRO A 170 51.00 -10.68 12.95
CA PRO A 170 49.87 -10.13 13.72
C PRO A 170 49.66 -8.64 13.49
N LYS A 171 50.74 -7.85 13.39
CA LYS A 171 50.68 -6.40 13.13
C LYS A 171 50.05 -6.09 11.77
N ARG A 172 50.48 -6.77 10.70
CA ARG A 172 49.90 -6.61 9.36
C ARG A 172 48.45 -7.10 9.32
N ARG A 173 48.11 -8.19 10.01
CA ARG A 173 46.73 -8.70 10.11
C ARG A 173 45.82 -7.69 10.85
N ALA A 174 46.29 -7.11 11.95
CA ALA A 174 45.56 -6.07 12.69
C ALA A 174 45.19 -4.87 11.81
N VAL A 175 46.17 -4.38 11.02
CA VAL A 175 45.93 -3.27 10.07
C VAL A 175 44.89 -3.66 9.02
N ARG A 176 44.96 -4.88 8.47
CA ARG A 176 43.98 -5.38 7.49
C ARG A 176 42.57 -5.45 8.07
N GLU A 177 42.39 -5.95 9.29
CA GLU A 177 41.07 -6.03 9.94
C GLU A 177 40.50 -4.64 10.26
N LEU A 178 41.32 -3.72 10.76
CA LEU A 178 40.89 -2.33 10.97
C LEU A 178 40.53 -1.63 9.65
N ALA A 179 41.26 -1.90 8.57
CA ALA A 179 40.94 -1.38 7.24
C ALA A 179 39.64 -1.98 6.69
N LYS A 180 39.37 -3.27 6.90
CA LYS A 180 38.08 -3.91 6.58
C LYS A 180 36.94 -3.25 7.35
N ALA A 181 37.11 -3.02 8.66
CA ALA A 181 36.11 -2.33 9.48
C ALA A 181 35.76 -0.94 8.93
N ARG A 182 36.78 -0.16 8.52
CA ARG A 182 36.59 1.15 7.88
C ARG A 182 35.84 1.05 6.55
N ARG A 183 36.28 0.18 5.65
CA ARG A 183 35.63 -0.04 4.35
C ARG A 183 34.16 -0.43 4.48
N VAL A 184 33.84 -1.29 5.46
CA VAL A 184 32.44 -1.65 5.76
C VAL A 184 31.66 -0.41 6.22
N ARG A 185 32.19 0.38 7.16
CA ARG A 185 31.53 1.62 7.63
C ARG A 185 31.31 2.64 6.50
N ASP A 186 32.32 2.84 5.65
CA ASP A 186 32.24 3.76 4.53
C ASP A 186 31.19 3.29 3.50
N GLY A 187 31.14 1.98 3.24
CA GLY A 187 30.12 1.37 2.39
C GLY A 187 28.70 1.56 2.92
N LEU A 188 28.51 1.51 4.24
CA LEU A 188 27.21 1.69 4.89
C LEU A 188 26.74 3.15 4.94
N ARG A 189 27.63 4.13 4.73
CA ARG A 189 27.26 5.55 4.82
C ARG A 189 26.15 5.92 3.85
N ARG A 190 26.21 5.39 2.62
CA ARG A 190 25.19 5.60 1.60
C ARG A 190 23.85 4.96 1.99
N ASP A 191 23.90 3.75 2.54
CA ASP A 191 22.70 3.03 2.98
C ASP A 191 22.02 3.72 4.17
N ARG A 192 22.80 4.23 5.13
CA ARG A 192 22.28 5.06 6.24
C ARG A 192 21.60 6.33 5.74
N GLN A 193 22.24 7.05 4.83
CA GLN A 193 21.66 8.28 4.28
C GLN A 193 20.35 7.97 3.53
N ARG A 194 20.31 6.90 2.73
CA ARG A 194 19.10 6.46 2.03
C ARG A 194 18.00 6.01 2.99
N GLU A 195 18.35 5.29 4.04
CA GLU A 195 17.40 4.88 5.10
C GLU A 195 16.78 6.11 5.76
N GLN A 196 17.61 7.09 6.12
CA GLN A 196 17.17 8.32 6.77
C GLN A 196 16.22 9.12 5.86
N VAL A 197 16.61 9.35 4.61
CA VAL A 197 15.76 10.07 3.63
C VAL A 197 14.42 9.37 3.46
N LEU A 198 14.41 8.05 3.21
CA LEU A 198 13.15 7.30 3.05
C LEU A 198 12.28 7.35 4.31
N ARG A 199 12.90 7.36 5.49
CA ARG A 199 12.17 7.42 6.76
C ARG A 199 11.56 8.80 6.98
N GLU A 200 12.31 9.86 6.70
CA GLU A 200 11.85 11.24 6.74
C GLU A 200 10.73 11.49 5.71
N ASP A 201 10.86 10.97 4.49
CA ASP A 201 9.83 11.05 3.45
C ASP A 201 8.53 10.36 3.90
N VAL A 202 8.62 9.13 4.41
CA VAL A 202 7.45 8.39 4.93
C VAL A 202 6.81 9.15 6.10
N GLU A 203 7.61 9.67 7.03
CA GLU A 203 7.11 10.43 8.18
C GLU A 203 6.48 11.77 7.77
N GLY A 204 7.03 12.43 6.74
CA GLY A 204 6.51 13.67 6.16
C GLY A 204 5.21 13.49 5.36
N GLU A 205 5.03 12.35 4.69
CA GLU A 205 3.83 12.04 3.91
C GLU A 205 2.66 11.47 4.75
N LEU A 206 2.93 10.93 5.95
CA LEU A 206 1.91 10.36 6.85
C LEU A 206 0.73 11.30 7.16
N PRO A 207 0.93 12.60 7.46
CA PRO A 207 -0.17 13.55 7.65
C PRO A 207 -1.06 13.68 6.41
N GLN A 208 -0.47 13.67 5.22
CA GLN A 208 -1.23 13.75 3.97
C GLN A 208 -2.07 12.49 3.75
N LEU A 209 -1.53 11.31 4.04
CA LEU A 209 -2.29 10.07 4.01
C LEU A 209 -3.50 10.13 4.96
N LYS A 210 -3.31 10.61 6.19
CA LYS A 210 -4.41 10.78 7.17
C LYS A 210 -5.49 11.72 6.65
N ARG A 211 -5.11 12.82 5.99
CA ARG A 211 -6.06 13.76 5.37
C ARG A 211 -6.84 13.10 4.22
N ASN A 212 -6.15 12.37 3.34
CA ASN A 212 -6.75 11.65 2.23
C ASN A 212 -7.75 10.59 2.73
N MET A 213 -7.39 9.79 3.74
CA MET A 213 -8.30 8.81 4.35
C MET A 213 -9.52 9.46 4.99
N ARG A 214 -9.36 10.59 5.70
CA ARG A 214 -10.49 11.34 6.28
C ARG A 214 -11.42 11.85 5.18
N ARG A 215 -10.88 12.42 4.11
CA ARG A 215 -11.66 12.90 2.97
C ARG A 215 -12.42 11.77 2.28
N ALA A 216 -11.76 10.64 2.05
CA ALA A 216 -12.40 9.45 1.47
C ALA A 216 -13.56 8.95 2.34
N LYS A 217 -13.41 8.91 3.68
CA LYS A 217 -14.49 8.55 4.61
C LYS A 217 -15.68 9.49 4.53
N VAL A 218 -15.43 10.81 4.47
CA VAL A 218 -16.51 11.81 4.34
C VAL A 218 -17.26 11.63 3.02
N LEU A 219 -16.55 11.41 1.91
CA LEU A 219 -17.17 11.16 0.62
C LEU A 219 -17.97 9.86 0.61
N HIS A 220 -17.46 8.80 1.24
CA HIS A 220 -18.18 7.53 1.35
C HIS A 220 -19.50 7.69 2.11
N LYS A 221 -19.47 8.37 3.27
CA LYS A 221 -20.69 8.70 4.01
C LYS A 221 -21.68 9.51 3.17
N SER A 222 -21.19 10.50 2.41
CA SER A 222 -22.04 11.31 1.52
C SER A 222 -22.69 10.49 0.39
N TYR A 223 -22.01 9.44 -0.06
CA TYR A 223 -22.54 8.48 -1.02
C TYR A 223 -23.61 7.60 -0.37
N GLU A 224 -23.38 7.05 0.83
CA GLU A 224 -24.37 6.26 1.57
C GLU A 224 -25.68 7.03 1.78
N GLU A 225 -25.59 8.29 2.19
CA GLU A 225 -26.76 9.17 2.35
C GLU A 225 -27.52 9.40 1.03
N ALA A 226 -26.81 9.54 -0.09
CA ALA A 226 -27.46 9.73 -1.39
C ALA A 226 -28.10 8.43 -1.91
N ARG A 227 -27.46 7.28 -1.68
CA ARG A 227 -28.00 5.96 -1.98
C ARG A 227 -29.29 5.71 -1.20
N GLU A 228 -29.33 6.04 0.09
CA GLU A 228 -30.57 5.95 0.87
C GLU A 228 -31.69 6.83 0.33
N ARG A 229 -31.37 8.06 -0.12
CA ARG A 229 -32.35 8.95 -0.77
C ARG A 229 -32.85 8.39 -2.09
N ALA A 230 -31.96 7.82 -2.92
CA ALA A 230 -32.32 7.19 -4.18
C ALA A 230 -33.26 6.00 -3.95
N ILE A 231 -32.94 5.11 -3.00
CA ILE A 231 -33.81 3.97 -2.61
C ILE A 231 -35.19 4.46 -2.15
N LYS A 232 -35.25 5.52 -1.32
CA LYS A 232 -36.53 6.10 -0.88
C LYS A 232 -37.33 6.67 -2.05
N ALA A 233 -36.67 7.40 -2.96
CA ALA A 233 -37.30 7.96 -4.15
C ALA A 233 -37.87 6.86 -5.07
N GLU A 234 -37.11 5.79 -5.31
CA GLU A 234 -37.57 4.62 -6.09
C GLU A 234 -38.78 3.95 -5.45
N ARG A 235 -38.79 3.75 -4.13
CA ARG A 235 -39.95 3.18 -3.41
C ARG A 235 -41.18 4.06 -3.59
N SER A 236 -41.05 5.38 -3.40
CA SER A 236 -42.17 6.31 -3.59
C SER A 236 -42.68 6.34 -5.02
N ALA A 237 -41.79 6.28 -6.02
CA ALA A 237 -42.17 6.21 -7.42
C ALA A 237 -42.92 4.90 -7.75
N GLY A 238 -42.46 3.77 -7.20
CA GLY A 238 -43.14 2.48 -7.37
C GLY A 238 -44.50 2.40 -6.66
N GLU A 239 -44.66 3.06 -5.51
CA GLU A 239 -45.96 3.22 -4.84
C GLU A 239 -46.92 4.09 -5.66
N ALA A 240 -46.43 5.22 -6.19
CA ALA A 240 -47.21 6.09 -7.07
C ALA A 240 -47.64 5.37 -8.35
N GLU A 241 -46.77 4.59 -8.97
CA GLU A 241 -47.07 3.80 -10.16
C GLU A 241 -48.13 2.73 -9.89
N ARG A 242 -48.03 2.00 -8.76
CA ARG A 242 -49.07 1.07 -8.32
C ARG A 242 -50.40 1.77 -8.05
N ALA A 243 -50.39 2.93 -7.39
CA ALA A 243 -51.59 3.71 -7.14
C ALA A 243 -52.23 4.16 -8.46
N LEU A 244 -51.43 4.63 -9.42
CA LEU A 244 -51.90 5.06 -10.73
C LEU A 244 -52.47 3.89 -11.54
N SER A 245 -51.80 2.74 -11.54
CA SER A 245 -52.31 1.49 -12.13
C SER A 245 -53.64 1.06 -11.49
N SER A 246 -53.76 1.15 -10.17
CA SER A 246 -55.01 0.83 -9.46
C SER A 246 -56.15 1.82 -9.80
N ALA A 247 -55.83 3.11 -9.96
CA ALA A 247 -56.79 4.12 -10.35
C ALA A 247 -57.24 3.94 -11.80
N GLN A 248 -56.33 3.60 -12.71
CA GLN A 248 -56.64 3.24 -14.10
C GLN A 248 -57.52 1.98 -14.16
N ALA A 249 -57.22 0.95 -13.36
CA ALA A 249 -58.05 -0.23 -13.27
C ALA A 249 -59.47 0.10 -12.77
N ARG A 250 -59.61 0.95 -11.76
CA ARG A 250 -60.92 1.44 -11.29
C ARG A 250 -61.68 2.19 -12.38
N LEU A 251 -61.03 3.14 -13.06
CA LEU A 251 -61.62 3.87 -14.18
C LEU A 251 -62.10 2.92 -15.28
N SER A 252 -61.29 1.95 -15.68
CA SER A 252 -61.70 0.95 -16.69
C SER A 252 -62.88 0.09 -16.23
N GLY A 253 -62.94 -0.25 -14.94
CA GLY A 253 -64.08 -0.96 -14.36
C GLY A 253 -65.35 -0.12 -14.33
N ASP A 254 -65.23 1.16 -14.00
CA ASP A 254 -66.34 2.13 -14.00
C ASP A 254 -66.84 2.39 -15.43
N GLU A 255 -65.94 2.48 -16.42
CA GLU A 255 -66.29 2.55 -17.84
C GLU A 255 -67.07 1.32 -18.31
N GLN A 256 -66.63 0.10 -17.94
CA GLN A 256 -67.35 -1.13 -18.25
C GLN A 256 -68.73 -1.16 -17.60
N ARG A 257 -68.85 -0.71 -16.34
CA ARG A 257 -70.16 -0.59 -15.66
C ARG A 257 -71.07 0.42 -16.35
N ALA A 258 -70.53 1.58 -16.74
CA ALA A 258 -71.27 2.60 -17.46
C ALA A 258 -71.77 2.07 -18.82
N GLN A 259 -70.92 1.38 -19.58
CA GLN A 259 -71.31 0.72 -20.83
C GLN A 259 -72.37 -0.37 -20.60
N GLY A 260 -72.23 -1.17 -19.54
CA GLY A 260 -73.22 -2.17 -19.14
C GLY A 260 -74.57 -1.54 -18.81
N LEU A 261 -74.58 -0.46 -18.04
CA LEU A 261 -75.79 0.32 -17.74
C LEU A 261 -76.40 0.92 -19.00
N GLN A 262 -75.59 1.49 -19.90
CA GLN A 262 -76.06 2.06 -21.16
C GLN A 262 -76.70 1.00 -22.06
N THR A 263 -76.13 -0.21 -22.07
CA THR A 263 -76.67 -1.36 -22.80
C THR A 263 -77.98 -1.85 -22.19
N ALA A 264 -78.05 -1.94 -20.86
CA ALA A 264 -79.26 -2.31 -20.13
C ALA A 264 -80.37 -1.28 -20.33
N LEU A 265 -80.05 0.02 -20.35
CA LEU A 265 -80.99 1.11 -20.59
C LEU A 265 -81.58 1.02 -22.01
N ARG A 266 -80.74 0.79 -23.04
CA ARG A 266 -81.21 0.52 -24.41
C ARG A 266 -82.09 -0.73 -24.50
N ALA A 267 -81.74 -1.80 -23.80
CA ALA A 267 -82.55 -3.01 -23.76
C ALA A 267 -83.92 -2.77 -23.08
N ALA A 268 -83.95 -1.97 -22.01
CA ALA A 268 -85.17 -1.57 -21.34
C ALA A 268 -86.03 -0.66 -22.24
N GLU A 269 -85.44 0.32 -22.93
CA GLU A 269 -86.13 1.15 -23.93
C GLU A 269 -86.77 0.30 -25.05
N GLN A 270 -86.05 -0.72 -25.54
CA GLN A 270 -86.59 -1.66 -26.52
C GLN A 270 -87.69 -2.57 -25.95
N GLY A 271 -87.55 -2.99 -24.69
CA GLY A 271 -88.56 -3.79 -23.98
C GLY A 271 -89.86 -3.01 -23.78
N VAL A 272 -89.76 -1.77 -23.27
CA VAL A 272 -90.91 -0.84 -23.14
C VAL A 272 -91.50 -0.52 -24.51
N GLY A 273 -90.67 -0.34 -25.54
CA GLY A 273 -91.13 -0.18 -26.92
C GLY A 273 -92.00 -1.36 -27.40
N ARG A 274 -91.57 -2.60 -27.11
CA ARG A 274 -92.34 -3.81 -27.45
C ARG A 274 -93.61 -3.99 -26.62
N GLU A 275 -93.58 -3.63 -25.33
CA GLU A 275 -94.77 -3.67 -24.48
C GLU A 275 -95.81 -2.64 -24.92
N LEU A 276 -95.37 -1.43 -25.29
CA LEU A 276 -96.23 -0.42 -25.89
C LEU A 276 -96.78 -0.87 -27.25
N GLU A 277 -95.93 -1.39 -28.15
CA GLU A 277 -96.38 -1.92 -29.45
C GLU A 277 -97.40 -3.07 -29.28
N SER A 278 -97.19 -3.98 -28.32
CA SER A 278 -98.12 -5.05 -28.00
C SER A 278 -99.43 -4.55 -27.40
N ALA A 279 -99.40 -3.54 -26.54
CA ALA A 279 -100.61 -2.94 -25.96
C ALA A 279 -101.43 -2.23 -27.04
N TYR A 280 -100.77 -1.47 -27.93
CA TYR A 280 -101.41 -0.83 -29.06
C TYR A 280 -101.96 -1.86 -30.07
N GLU A 281 -101.23 -2.93 -30.40
CA GLU A 281 -101.75 -3.99 -31.30
C GLU A 281 -103.00 -4.69 -30.74
N GLY A 282 -103.08 -4.88 -29.42
CA GLY A 282 -104.27 -5.41 -28.76
C GLY A 282 -105.49 -4.49 -28.92
N ASP A 283 -105.29 -3.19 -28.68
CA ASP A 283 -106.34 -2.17 -28.81
C ASP A 283 -106.80 -2.01 -30.27
N TRP A 284 -105.87 -2.00 -31.23
CA TRP A 284 -106.21 -1.89 -32.67
C TRP A 284 -106.97 -3.12 -33.19
N ARG A 285 -106.66 -4.34 -32.72
CA ARG A 285 -107.44 -5.54 -33.07
C ARG A 285 -108.85 -5.49 -32.51
N SER A 286 -109.02 -5.05 -31.27
CA SER A 286 -110.35 -4.88 -30.67
C SER A 286 -111.17 -3.80 -31.40
N LEU A 287 -110.52 -2.71 -31.84
CA LEU A 287 -111.16 -1.66 -32.63
C LEU A 287 -111.54 -2.15 -34.04
N ALA A 288 -110.70 -2.98 -34.66
CA ALA A 288 -110.98 -3.60 -35.96
C ALA A 288 -112.13 -4.62 -35.88
N GLU A 289 -112.21 -5.41 -34.82
CA GLU A 289 -113.31 -6.34 -34.56
C GLU A 289 -114.64 -5.59 -34.36
N MET A 290 -114.67 -4.52 -33.54
CA MET A 290 -115.85 -3.65 -33.42
C MET A 290 -116.27 -3.03 -34.76
N HIS A 291 -115.31 -2.61 -35.58
CA HIS A 291 -115.61 -2.02 -36.88
C HIS A 291 -116.15 -3.06 -37.87
N GLN A 292 -115.72 -4.32 -37.77
CA GLN A 292 -116.24 -5.43 -38.57
C GLN A 292 -117.64 -5.86 -38.13
N GLU A 293 -117.93 -5.86 -36.83
CA GLU A 293 -119.28 -6.06 -36.29
C GLU A 293 -120.24 -4.97 -36.79
N LEU A 294 -119.82 -3.70 -36.76
CA LEU A 294 -120.60 -2.58 -37.32
C LEU A 294 -120.89 -2.73 -38.81
N ILE A 295 -119.94 -3.26 -39.59
CA ILE A 295 -120.14 -3.54 -41.02
C ILE A 295 -121.16 -4.67 -41.20
N ASN A 296 -121.05 -5.75 -40.43
CA ASN A 296 -121.99 -6.88 -40.47
C ASN A 296 -123.41 -6.46 -40.07
N ASP A 297 -123.56 -5.63 -39.05
CA ASP A 297 -124.85 -5.07 -38.64
C ASP A 297 -125.47 -4.19 -39.72
N LYS A 298 -124.65 -3.40 -40.42
CA LYS A 298 -125.09 -2.58 -41.55
C LYS A 298 -125.54 -3.42 -42.74
N GLU A 299 -124.86 -4.54 -43.01
CA GLU A 299 -125.29 -5.50 -44.03
C GLU A 299 -126.59 -6.20 -43.65
N GLN A 300 -126.76 -6.61 -42.39
CA GLN A 300 -128.01 -7.17 -41.88
C GLN A 300 -129.16 -6.16 -41.98
N TYR A 301 -128.93 -4.89 -41.62
CA TYR A 301 -129.90 -3.81 -41.76
C TYR A 301 -130.28 -3.56 -43.23
N SER A 302 -129.31 -3.64 -44.14
CA SER A 302 -129.56 -3.52 -45.59
C SER A 302 -130.33 -4.71 -46.18
N LYS A 303 -130.14 -5.92 -45.66
CA LYS A 303 -130.91 -7.13 -46.02
C LYS A 303 -132.33 -7.07 -45.47
N ALA A 304 -132.53 -6.61 -44.23
CA ALA A 304 -133.86 -6.39 -43.65
C ALA A 304 -134.66 -5.34 -44.44
N ARG A 305 -133.99 -4.26 -44.90
CA ARG A 305 -134.60 -3.21 -45.72
C ARG A 305 -134.98 -3.66 -47.14
N ARG A 306 -134.33 -4.69 -47.69
CA ARG A 306 -134.67 -5.25 -49.02
C ARG A 306 -135.85 -6.24 -48.97
N LEU A 307 -136.16 -6.80 -47.81
CA LEU A 307 -137.31 -7.70 -47.62
C LEU A 307 -138.62 -6.97 -47.27
N SER A 308 -138.57 -5.68 -46.93
CA SER A 308 -139.76 -4.86 -46.61
C SER A 308 -140.27 -3.98 -47.77
N CYS A 309 -139.69 -4.07 -48.96
CA CYS A 309 -140.11 -3.29 -50.14
C CYS A 309 -140.55 -4.22 -51.28
N GLY A 310 -141.68 -4.90 -51.07
CA GLY A 310 -142.49 -5.49 -52.13
C GLY A 310 -143.57 -4.50 -52.58
N ALA A 311 -143.75 -4.40 -53.90
CA ALA A 311 -144.90 -3.88 -54.63
C ALA A 311 -145.43 -2.46 -54.30
N GLY A 312 -145.13 -1.50 -55.19
CA GLY A 312 -146.03 -0.40 -55.60
C GLY A 312 -146.52 0.59 -54.52
N GLY A 313 -145.86 1.74 -54.42
CA GLY A 313 -146.37 2.91 -53.69
C GLY A 313 -145.26 3.72 -53.01
N PRO A 314 -145.33 5.07 -52.98
CA PRO A 314 -144.16 5.93 -52.79
C PRO A 314 -143.65 5.98 -51.35
N CYS A 315 -142.32 6.01 -51.22
CA CYS A 315 -141.58 6.17 -49.97
C CYS A 315 -141.92 7.52 -49.28
N PRO A 316 -142.22 7.51 -47.97
CA PRO A 316 -142.31 8.74 -47.20
C PRO A 316 -140.90 9.28 -46.92
N LYS A 317 -140.70 10.55 -47.27
CA LYS A 317 -139.62 11.39 -46.75
C LYS A 317 -140.03 11.84 -45.36
N GLU A 318 -139.27 11.48 -44.34
CA GLU A 318 -139.27 12.14 -43.04
C GLU A 318 -137.80 12.45 -42.74
N THR A 319 -137.38 13.71 -43.00
CA THR A 319 -137.31 14.79 -42.00
C THR A 319 -136.42 14.40 -40.84
N GLY A 320 -135.18 14.88 -40.93
CA GLY A 320 -134.28 14.95 -39.81
C GLY A 320 -134.81 15.90 -38.75
N ASP A 321 -134.44 15.57 -37.52
CA ASP A 321 -134.14 16.42 -36.37
C ASP A 321 -134.91 15.99 -35.13
N GLY A 322 -134.17 15.48 -34.14
CA GLY A 322 -134.71 15.33 -32.79
C GLY A 322 -133.98 14.42 -31.80
N LEU A 323 -132.78 14.82 -31.35
CA LEU A 323 -132.31 14.82 -29.93
C LEU A 323 -132.17 13.46 -29.19
N PRO A 324 -131.55 13.33 -27.97
CA PRO A 324 -131.24 14.35 -26.96
C PRO A 324 -129.89 14.26 -26.21
N ARG A 325 -129.77 15.23 -25.30
CA ARG A 325 -128.82 15.49 -24.21
C ARG A 325 -128.43 14.30 -23.30
N ARG A 326 -127.17 14.41 -22.81
CA ARG A 326 -126.60 14.18 -21.45
C ARG A 326 -127.19 13.07 -20.58
N VAL A 327 -126.33 12.23 -19.97
CA VAL A 327 -126.05 12.15 -18.49
C VAL A 327 -124.65 11.53 -18.28
N HIS A 328 -123.95 12.01 -17.24
CA HIS A 328 -122.67 11.51 -16.70
C HIS A 328 -122.70 10.05 -16.22
N ALA A 329 -121.57 9.37 -16.33
CA ALA A 329 -120.87 8.68 -15.23
C ALA A 329 -119.38 8.59 -15.59
#